data_AF-A0A7W6P4D9-F1
#
_entry.id   AF-A0A7W6P4D9-F1
#
_cell.length_a   1.000
_cell.length_b   1.000
_cell.length_c   1.000
_cell.angle_alpha   90.00
_cell.angle_beta   90.00
_cell.angle_gamma   90.00
#
_symmetry.space_group_name_H-M   'P 1'
#
loop_
_entity.id
_entity.type
_entity.pdbx_description
1 polymer ?
#
loop_
_entity_poly.entity_id
_entity_poly.type
_entity_poly.pdbx_seq_one_letter_code
_entity_poly.pdbx_strand_id
1 'polypeptide(L)' 'MTPESALQLQKLGHGCVLESGAGLAAGFTDEAYRKAGVEVVDSAEALFASVDVIAKV' A
#
# COMPACT_ATOMS: atom_id res chain seq x y z
N MET A 1 -4.46 5.09 -1.97
CA MET A 1 -4.91 3.68 -2.12
C MET A 1 -5.64 3.29 -0.84
N THR A 2 -6.75 2.57 -0.92
CA THR A 2 -7.42 1.89 0.21
C THR A 2 -7.17 0.37 0.14
N PRO A 3 -7.39 -0.41 1.23
CA PRO A 3 -7.24 -1.86 1.19
C PRO A 3 -8.10 -2.54 0.11
N GLU A 4 -9.32 -2.05 -0.12
CA GLU A 4 -10.20 -2.57 -1.18
C GLU A 4 -9.63 -2.30 -2.58
N SER A 5 -9.14 -1.08 -2.84
CA SER A 5 -8.51 -0.76 -4.13
C SER A 5 -7.23 -1.58 -4.38
N ALA A 6 -6.49 -1.95 -3.32
CA ALA A 6 -5.33 -2.82 -3.44
C ALA A 6 -5.72 -4.22 -3.94
N LEU A 7 -6.81 -4.80 -3.42
CA LEU A 7 -7.34 -6.08 -3.91
C LEU A 7 -7.74 -6.01 -5.40
N GLN A 8 -8.26 -4.87 -5.85
CA GLN A 8 -8.60 -4.68 -7.25
C GLN A 8 -7.34 -4.61 -8.14
N LEU A 9 -6.29 -3.91 -7.70
CA LEU A 9 -5.00 -3.85 -8.41
C LEU A 9 -4.32 -5.23 -8.46
N GLN A 10 -4.36 -5.99 -7.36
CA GLN A 10 -3.81 -7.35 -7.29
C GLN A 10 -4.53 -8.30 -8.25
N LYS A 11 -5.85 -8.18 -8.43
CA LYS A 11 -6.61 -8.98 -9.43
C LYS A 11 -6.15 -8.73 -10.86
N LEU A 12 -5.58 -7.56 -11.15
CA LEU A 12 -5.00 -7.22 -12.45
C LEU A 12 -3.53 -7.68 -12.58
N GLY A 13 -2.97 -8.29 -11.53
CA GLY A 13 -1.60 -8.81 -11.51
C GLY A 13 -0.55 -7.87 -10.92
N HIS A 14 -0.96 -6.77 -10.27
CA HIS A 14 -0.02 -5.82 -9.67
C HIS A 14 0.30 -6.13 -8.21
N GLY A 15 1.57 -5.99 -7.84
CA GLY A 15 1.95 -5.87 -6.43
C GLY A 15 1.50 -4.53 -5.85
N CYS A 16 1.22 -4.50 -4.56
CA CYS A 16 0.88 -3.26 -3.85
C CYS A 16 1.80 -3.11 -2.63
N VAL A 17 2.43 -1.94 -2.53
CA VAL A 17 3.33 -1.57 -1.43
C VAL A 17 2.83 -0.27 -0.81
N LEU A 18 2.92 -0.13 0.51
CA LEU A 18 2.49 1.03 1.29
C LEU A 18 3.55 1.36 2.35
N GLU A 19 3.78 2.65 2.62
CA GLU A 19 4.52 3.08 3.80
C GLU A 19 3.67 2.90 5.07
N SER A 20 4.29 2.45 6.16
CA SER A 20 3.65 2.30 7.46
C SER A 20 3.00 3.61 7.92
N GLY A 21 1.74 3.53 8.33
CA GLY A 21 0.97 4.67 8.81
C GLY A 21 0.31 5.51 7.71
N ALA A 22 0.61 5.31 6.42
CA ALA A 22 0.09 6.15 5.34
C ALA A 22 -1.44 6.17 5.23
N GLY A 23 -2.12 5.11 5.69
CA GLY A 23 -3.58 5.02 5.69
C GLY A 23 -4.28 5.56 6.93
N LEU A 24 -3.55 5.91 8.01
CA LEU A 24 -4.14 6.18 9.31
C LEU A 24 -5.07 7.39 9.30
N ALA A 25 -4.68 8.48 8.64
CA ALA A 25 -5.50 9.68 8.50
C ALA A 25 -6.80 9.42 7.73
N ALA A 26 -6.83 8.36 6.90
CA ALA A 26 -8.01 7.91 6.18
C ALA A 26 -8.79 6.80 6.91
N GLY A 27 -8.39 6.43 8.13
CA GLY A 27 -9.07 5.41 8.94
C GLY A 27 -8.67 3.96 8.64
N PHE A 28 -7.59 3.72 7.89
CA PHE A 28 -7.11 2.38 7.56
C PHE A 28 -5.80 2.07 8.28
N THR A 29 -5.78 0.99 9.07
CA THR A 29 -4.58 0.54 9.78
C THR A 29 -3.66 -0.26 8.86
N ASP A 30 -2.36 -0.29 9.18
CA ASP A 30 -1.39 -1.14 8.48
C ASP A 30 -1.78 -2.62 8.50
N GLU A 31 -2.42 -3.08 9.57
CA GLU A 31 -2.94 -4.45 9.64
C GLU A 31 -4.02 -4.71 8.58
N ALA A 32 -4.89 -3.74 8.31
CA ALA A 32 -5.90 -3.86 7.25
C ALA A 32 -5.24 -4.00 5.87
N TYR A 33 -4.16 -3.26 5.61
CA TYR A 33 -3.36 -3.39 4.39
C TYR A 33 -2.68 -4.75 4.29
N ARG A 34 -2.01 -5.21 5.36
CA ARG A 34 -1.39 -6.55 5.40
C ARG A 34 -2.40 -7.67 5.17
N LYS A 35 -3.59 -7.60 5.79
CA LYS A 35 -4.68 -8.55 5.54
C LYS A 35 -5.19 -8.53 4.10
N ALA A 36 -5.10 -7.39 3.42
CA ALA A 36 -5.40 -7.25 2.00
C ALA A 36 -4.22 -7.65 1.09
N GLY A 37 -3.14 -8.23 1.62
CA GLY A 37 -1.98 -8.66 0.84
C GLY A 37 -1.06 -7.53 0.37
N VAL A 38 -1.20 -6.33 0.96
CA VAL A 38 -0.30 -5.20 0.68
C VAL A 38 0.96 -5.35 1.53
N GLU A 39 2.12 -5.18 0.89
CA GLU A 39 3.39 -5.09 1.59
C GLU A 39 3.51 -3.73 2.29
N VAL A 40 3.81 -3.72 3.58
CA VAL A 40 3.96 -2.49 4.36
C VAL A 40 5.43 -2.31 4.74
N VAL A 41 6.04 -1.23 4.26
CA VAL A 41 7.45 -0.88 4.50
C VAL A 41 7.59 0.27 5.51
N ASP A 42 8.74 0.35 6.16
CA ASP A 42 8.94 1.25 7.31
C ASP A 42 9.29 2.70 6.93
N SER A 43 9.51 3.00 5.65
CA SER A 43 9.84 4.36 5.20
C SER A 43 9.42 4.64 3.77
N ALA A 44 9.17 5.92 3.48
CA ALA A 44 8.98 6.42 2.13
C ALA A 44 10.15 6.05 1.20
N GLU A 45 11.40 6.16 1.67
CA GLU A 45 12.59 5.86 0.85
C GLU A 45 12.58 4.41 0.36
N ALA A 46 12.27 3.45 1.24
CA ALA A 46 12.11 2.05 0.87
C ALA A 46 10.99 1.84 -0.15
N LEU A 47 9.86 2.53 0.01
CA LEU A 47 8.73 2.47 -0.92
C LEU A 47 9.11 3.01 -2.31
N PHE A 48 9.73 4.19 -2.37
CA PHE A 48 10.11 4.81 -3.63
C PHE A 48 11.15 3.99 -4.40
N ALA A 49 12.02 3.27 -3.69
CA ALA A 49 13.03 2.41 -4.30
C ALA A 49 12.47 1.06 -4.82
N SER A 50 11.32 0.60 -4.33
CA SER A 50 10.83 -0.77 -4.57
C SER A 50 9.69 -0.87 -5.60
N VAL A 51 9.18 0.24 -6.13
CA VAL A 51 7.97 0.24 -6.98
C VAL A 51 8.19 0.90 -8.34
N ASP A 52 7.52 0.37 -9.36
CA ASP A 52 7.55 0.91 -10.72
C ASP A 52 6.65 2.14 -10.92
N VAL A 53 5.58 2.25 -10.11
CA VAL A 53 4.56 3.30 -10.22
C VAL A 53 4.20 3.83 -8.83
N ILE A 54 4.17 5.16 -8.70
CA ILE A 54 3.79 5.86 -7.48
C ILE A 54 2.41 6.51 -7.64
N ALA A 55 1.50 6.20 -6.71
CA ALA A 55 0.26 6.93 -6.50
C ALA A 55 0.36 7.75 -5.23
N LYS A 56 0.39 9.09 -5.36
CA LYS A 56 0.55 10.04 -4.25
C LYS A 56 -0.51 11.13 -4.33
N VAL A 57 -0.90 11.67 -3.18
CA VAL A 57 -1.64 12.95 -3.05
C VAL A 57 -0.71 14.06 -2.59
#